data_AF-W6U791-F1
#
_entry.id   AF-W6U791-F1
#
_cell.length_a   1.000
_cell.length_b   1.000
_cell.length_c   1.000
_cell.angle_alpha   90.00
_cell.angle_beta   90.00
_cell.angle_gamma   90.00
#
_symmetry.space_group_name_H-M   'P 1'
#
loop_
_entity.id
_entity.type
_entity.pdbx_description
1 polymer ?
#
loop_
_entity_poly.entity_id
_entity_poly.type
_entity_poly.pdbx_seq_one_letter_code
_entity_poly.pdbx_strand_id
1 'polypeptide(L)'
;MIAAIMLNIEQEYRANIDKFSQDLIAAQLELLLTYAGRFYHRQFLTRKISSHKTLNKLEDLLTLYFNSDDLIKRGLPTVAYIADTLNVSPSYLSGLLKTLTGQSTQQHIHEKLIEKAKERLSTTTLSVSEIAYALGFEHSQSFSKLFKKKTNLSPLEFRNAFI
;
A
#
# COMPACT_ATOMS: atom_id res chain seq x y z
N MET A 1 -29.36 16.76 11.19
CA MET A 1 -28.67 16.51 12.47
C MET A 1 -27.71 17.63 12.86
N ILE A 2 -26.63 17.93 12.11
CA ILE A 2 -25.69 19.03 12.47
C ILE A 2 -26.38 20.41 12.47
N ALA A 3 -27.24 20.68 11.49
CA ALA A 3 -28.02 21.92 11.43
C ALA A 3 -28.96 22.10 12.63
N ALA A 4 -29.48 21.01 13.20
CA ALA A 4 -30.35 21.08 14.38
C ALA A 4 -29.57 21.41 15.65
N ILE A 5 -28.33 20.91 15.78
CA ILE A 5 -27.45 21.26 16.91
C ILE A 5 -27.09 22.76 16.83
N MET A 6 -26.77 23.26 15.64
CA MET A 6 -26.46 24.69 15.44
C MET A 6 -27.65 25.60 15.75
N LEU A 7 -28.86 25.21 15.37
CA LEU A 7 -30.09 25.94 15.71
C LEU A 7 -30.36 25.93 17.22
N ASN A 8 -30.11 24.81 17.90
CA ASN A 8 -30.27 24.73 19.36
C ASN A 8 -29.23 25.59 20.09
N ILE A 9 -27.98 25.65 19.61
CA ILE A 9 -26.95 26.54 20.17
C ILE A 9 -27.37 28.01 19.99
N GLU A 10 -27.90 28.35 18.80
CA GLU A 10 -28.38 29.71 18.50
C GLU A 10 -29.59 30.10 19.35
N GLN A 11 -30.52 29.17 19.62
CA GLN A 11 -31.66 29.40 20.49
C GLN A 11 -31.23 29.61 21.94
N GLU A 12 -30.33 28.78 22.48
CA GLU A 12 -29.86 28.94 23.87
C GLU A 12 -28.95 30.13 24.08
N TYR A 13 -28.27 30.58 23.02
CA TYR A 13 -27.54 31.85 23.05
C TYR A 13 -28.46 33.07 23.05
N ARG A 14 -29.65 32.98 22.41
CA ARG A 14 -30.64 34.06 22.34
C ARG A 14 -31.64 34.05 23.50
N ALA A 15 -31.74 32.94 24.22
CA ALA A 15 -32.55 32.81 25.44
C ALA A 15 -31.90 33.54 26.62
N ASN A 16 -32.67 33.79 27.69
CA ASN A 16 -32.12 34.37 28.91
C ASN A 16 -31.10 33.41 29.54
N ILE A 17 -29.85 33.85 29.66
CA ILE A 17 -28.77 33.05 30.21
C ILE A 17 -29.06 32.74 31.67
N ASP A 18 -29.29 31.47 31.95
CA ASP A 18 -29.38 30.93 33.30
C ASP A 18 -28.10 30.18 33.69
N LYS A 19 -28.08 29.65 34.91
CA LYS A 19 -26.91 28.94 35.45
C LYS A 19 -26.53 27.69 34.63
N PHE A 20 -27.44 27.13 33.83
CA PHE A 20 -27.25 25.88 33.08
C PHE A 20 -26.97 26.12 31.59
N SER A 21 -27.20 27.33 31.08
CA SER A 21 -27.06 27.67 29.66
C SER A 21 -25.65 27.40 29.14
N GLN A 22 -24.61 27.66 29.95
CA GLN A 22 -23.22 27.35 29.59
C GLN A 22 -22.97 25.84 29.47
N ASP A 23 -23.47 25.05 30.42
CA ASP A 23 -23.31 23.60 30.42
C ASP A 23 -24.06 22.96 29.24
N LEU A 24 -25.23 23.51 28.88
CA LEU A 24 -26.03 23.02 27.77
C LEU A 24 -25.38 23.31 26.41
N ILE A 25 -24.82 24.52 26.23
CA ILE A 25 -24.05 24.87 25.04
C ILE A 25 -22.79 23.99 24.93
N ALA A 26 -22.09 23.75 26.05
CA ALA A 26 -20.92 22.86 26.07
C ALA A 26 -21.28 21.43 25.65
N ALA A 27 -22.36 20.86 26.20
CA ALA A 27 -22.85 19.54 25.81
C ALA A 27 -23.25 19.45 24.33
N GLN A 28 -23.85 20.51 23.77
CA GLN A 28 -24.18 20.59 22.35
C GLN A 28 -22.94 20.68 21.45
N LEU A 29 -21.90 21.40 21.89
CA LEU A 29 -20.60 21.45 21.21
C LEU A 29 -19.89 20.10 21.26
N GLU A 30 -19.89 19.41 22.40
CA GLU A 30 -19.35 18.05 22.53
C GLU A 30 -20.03 17.06 21.59
N LEU A 31 -21.36 17.14 21.49
CA LEU A 31 -22.15 16.33 20.58
C LEU A 31 -21.78 16.61 19.12
N LEU A 32 -21.59 17.89 18.76
CA LEU A 32 -21.15 18.30 17.43
C LEU A 32 -19.75 17.77 17.09
N LEU A 33 -18.79 17.91 18.01
CA LEU A 33 -17.43 17.39 17.85
C LEU A 33 -17.42 15.86 17.72
N THR A 34 -18.28 15.17 18.46
CA THR A 34 -18.45 13.72 18.37
C THR A 34 -18.99 13.31 16.99
N TYR A 35 -19.97 14.03 16.45
CA TYR A 35 -20.46 13.76 15.09
C TYR A 35 -19.43 14.07 14.01
N ALA A 36 -18.65 15.13 14.16
CA ALA A 36 -17.53 15.45 13.26
C ALA A 36 -16.48 14.32 13.29
N GLY A 37 -16.10 13.85 14.48
CA GLY A 37 -15.21 12.69 14.67
C GLY A 37 -15.78 11.41 14.06
N ARG A 38 -17.07 11.14 14.22
CA ARG A 38 -17.75 9.99 13.62
C ARG A 38 -17.76 10.05 12.09
N PHE A 39 -18.00 11.22 11.50
CA PHE A 39 -17.97 11.40 10.05
C PHE A 39 -16.55 11.22 9.50
N TYR A 40 -15.56 11.85 10.15
CA TYR A 40 -14.15 11.67 9.84
C TYR A 40 -13.77 10.18 9.88
N HIS A 41 -14.07 9.49 11.00
CA HIS A 41 -13.74 8.07 11.16
C HIS A 41 -14.40 7.16 10.12
N ARG A 42 -15.66 7.41 9.74
CA ARG A 42 -16.34 6.64 8.67
C ARG A 42 -15.68 6.78 7.30
N GLN A 43 -15.11 7.95 7.00
CA GLN A 43 -14.32 8.16 5.78
C GLN A 43 -13.01 7.35 5.82
N PHE A 44 -12.37 7.19 6.98
CA PHE A 44 -11.19 6.32 7.15
C PHE A 44 -11.52 4.84 7.16
N LEU A 45 -12.67 4.40 7.67
CA LEU A 45 -13.10 2.99 7.62
C LEU A 45 -13.31 2.53 6.17
N THR A 46 -14.02 3.33 5.37
CA THR A 46 -14.24 3.05 3.95
C THR A 46 -12.92 3.07 3.17
N ARG A 47 -12.04 4.04 3.49
CA ARG A 47 -10.68 4.07 2.94
C ARG A 47 -9.89 2.85 3.35
N LYS A 48 -9.82 2.45 4.61
CA LYS A 48 -9.05 1.28 5.09
C LYS A 48 -9.48 -0.01 4.38
N ILE A 49 -10.78 -0.25 4.24
CA ILE A 49 -11.31 -1.42 3.49
C ILE A 49 -10.92 -1.35 2.01
N SER A 50 -11.10 -0.20 1.34
CA SER A 50 -10.67 -0.02 -0.06
C SER A 50 -9.16 -0.10 -0.23
N SER A 51 -8.39 0.37 0.75
CA SER A 51 -6.93 0.42 0.76
C SER A 51 -6.35 -0.99 0.84
N HIS A 52 -6.89 -1.82 1.74
CA HIS A 52 -6.55 -3.24 1.81
C HIS A 52 -7.00 -3.98 0.54
N LYS A 53 -8.14 -3.62 -0.06
CA LYS A 53 -8.55 -4.18 -1.36
C LYS A 53 -7.56 -3.84 -2.49
N THR A 54 -7.04 -2.60 -2.53
CA THR A 54 -6.02 -2.19 -3.51
C THR A 54 -4.70 -2.91 -3.28
N LEU A 55 -4.30 -3.11 -2.02
CA LEU A 55 -3.12 -3.90 -1.67
C LEU A 55 -3.26 -5.35 -2.13
N ASN A 56 -4.39 -6.01 -1.84
CA ASN A 56 -4.62 -7.38 -2.29
C ASN A 56 -4.59 -7.48 -3.82
N LYS A 57 -5.23 -6.54 -4.52
CA LYS A 57 -5.17 -6.48 -6.00
C LYS A 57 -3.75 -6.30 -6.54
N LEU A 58 -2.91 -5.51 -5.86
CA LEU A 58 -1.50 -5.37 -6.20
C LEU A 58 -0.78 -6.71 -6.05
N GLU A 59 -0.96 -7.40 -4.94
CA GLU A 59 -0.33 -8.71 -4.67
C GLU A 59 -0.78 -9.77 -5.69
N ASP A 60 -2.07 -9.82 -6.02
CA ASP A 60 -2.63 -10.70 -7.03
C ASP A 60 -2.05 -10.40 -8.42
N LEU A 61 -1.99 -9.13 -8.81
CA LEU A 61 -1.42 -8.69 -10.09
C LEU A 61 0.06 -9.05 -10.18
N LEU A 62 0.85 -8.73 -9.15
CA LEU A 62 2.27 -9.07 -9.11
C LEU A 62 2.48 -10.59 -9.18
N THR A 63 1.69 -11.36 -8.44
CA THR A 63 1.76 -12.83 -8.46
C THR A 63 1.44 -13.37 -9.85
N LEU A 64 0.38 -12.89 -10.49
CA LEU A 64 0.02 -13.28 -11.85
C LEU A 64 1.11 -12.90 -12.86
N TYR A 65 1.66 -11.70 -12.74
CA TYR A 65 2.70 -11.20 -13.64
C TYR A 65 3.99 -12.04 -13.52
N PHE A 66 4.45 -12.31 -12.29
CA PHE A 66 5.68 -13.08 -12.05
C PHE A 66 5.54 -14.59 -12.25
N ASN A 67 4.32 -15.11 -12.30
CA ASN A 67 4.06 -16.52 -12.65
C ASN A 67 3.82 -16.72 -14.15
N SER A 68 3.61 -15.65 -14.92
CA SER A 68 3.49 -15.75 -16.38
C SER A 68 4.86 -15.98 -17.01
N ASP A 69 4.96 -16.94 -17.94
CA ASP A 69 6.20 -17.26 -18.68
C ASP A 69 6.66 -16.13 -19.63
N ASP A 70 5.89 -15.05 -19.72
CA ASP A 70 6.12 -13.92 -20.63
C ASP A 70 7.10 -12.86 -20.07
N LEU A 71 7.64 -13.04 -18.86
CA LEU A 71 8.61 -12.13 -18.23
C LEU A 71 9.83 -11.84 -19.11
N ILE A 72 10.27 -12.84 -19.88
CA ILE A 72 11.41 -12.73 -20.78
C ILE A 72 11.14 -11.71 -21.90
N LYS A 73 9.89 -11.59 -22.36
CA LYS A 73 9.48 -10.70 -23.44
C LYS A 73 9.02 -9.33 -22.94
N ARG A 74 8.34 -9.29 -21.79
CA ARG A 74 7.73 -8.06 -21.25
C ARG A 74 8.64 -7.30 -20.31
N GLY A 75 9.66 -7.95 -19.75
CA GLY A 75 10.52 -7.36 -18.74
C GLY A 75 9.81 -7.13 -17.40
N LEU A 76 10.45 -6.34 -16.55
CA LEU A 76 9.95 -6.04 -15.20
C LEU A 76 8.73 -5.10 -15.22
N PRO A 77 7.72 -5.33 -14.36
CA PRO A 77 6.57 -4.44 -14.29
C PRO A 77 6.99 -3.08 -13.74
N THR A 78 6.55 -2.02 -14.41
CA THR A 78 6.82 -0.64 -13.97
C THR A 78 5.71 -0.15 -13.03
N VAL A 79 6.02 0.85 -12.20
CA VAL A 79 4.99 1.50 -11.35
C VAL A 79 3.85 2.06 -12.20
N ALA A 80 4.16 2.60 -13.39
CA ALA A 80 3.16 3.12 -14.31
C ALA A 80 2.20 2.02 -14.80
N TYR A 81 2.73 0.88 -15.23
CA TYR A 81 1.92 -0.27 -15.67
C TYR A 81 0.97 -0.77 -14.58
N ILE A 82 1.48 -0.91 -13.35
CA ILE A 82 0.66 -1.38 -12.22
C ILE A 82 -0.42 -0.36 -11.88
N ALA A 83 -0.06 0.92 -11.84
CA ALA A 83 -1.01 1.98 -11.53
C ALA A 83 -2.14 2.06 -12.57
N ASP A 84 -1.80 1.97 -13.86
CA ASP A 84 -2.74 1.93 -14.97
C ASP A 84 -3.69 0.72 -14.87
N THR A 85 -3.14 -0.48 -14.63
CA THR A 85 -3.94 -1.71 -14.46
C THR A 85 -4.89 -1.62 -13.26
N LEU A 86 -4.48 -0.95 -12.19
CA LEU A 86 -5.30 -0.71 -10.99
C LEU A 86 -6.22 0.52 -11.11
N ASN A 87 -6.23 1.21 -12.26
CA ASN A 87 -7.01 2.42 -12.55
C ASN A 87 -6.75 3.55 -11.53
N VAL A 88 -5.48 3.77 -11.18
CA VAL A 88 -5.04 4.81 -10.24
C VAL A 88 -3.82 5.53 -10.75
N SER A 89 -3.53 6.73 -10.23
CA SER A 89 -2.28 7.41 -10.58
C SER A 89 -1.08 6.78 -9.85
N PRO A 90 0.12 6.77 -10.47
CA PRO A 90 1.35 6.25 -9.85
C PRO A 90 1.70 6.90 -8.50
N SER A 91 1.48 8.22 -8.39
CA SER A 91 1.74 8.96 -7.15
C SER A 91 0.75 8.60 -6.05
N TYR A 92 -0.53 8.45 -6.39
CA TYR A 92 -1.55 8.02 -5.45
C TYR A 92 -1.30 6.60 -4.96
N LEU A 93 -0.99 5.66 -5.86
CA LEU A 93 -0.69 4.28 -5.48
C LEU A 93 0.54 4.21 -4.57
N SER A 94 1.60 4.93 -4.89
CA SER A 94 2.81 4.98 -4.06
C SER A 94 2.55 5.56 -2.67
N GLY A 95 1.77 6.65 -2.59
CA GLY A 95 1.38 7.26 -1.33
C GLY A 95 0.49 6.33 -0.48
N LEU A 96 -0.51 5.72 -1.12
CA LEU A 96 -1.43 4.79 -0.49
C LEU A 96 -0.68 3.59 0.13
N LEU A 97 0.17 2.91 -0.66
CA LEU A 97 0.94 1.77 -0.18
C LEU A 97 1.91 2.17 0.93
N LYS A 98 2.54 3.35 0.83
CA LYS A 98 3.43 3.84 1.89
C LYS A 98 2.69 4.08 3.21
N THR A 99 1.46 4.57 3.15
CA THR A 99 0.63 4.73 4.35
C THR A 99 0.16 3.38 4.93
N LEU A 100 -0.08 2.37 4.10
CA LEU A 100 -0.58 1.06 4.56
C LEU A 100 0.51 0.11 5.03
N THR A 101 1.61 0.01 4.29
CA THR A 101 2.67 -0.99 4.49
C THR A 101 4.02 -0.36 4.85
N GLY A 102 4.14 0.97 4.78
CA GLY A 102 5.41 1.67 4.92
C GLY A 102 6.27 1.69 3.66
N GLN A 103 5.83 1.03 2.57
CA GLN A 103 6.64 0.82 1.36
C GLN A 103 6.00 1.45 0.11
N SER A 104 6.85 1.88 -0.83
CA SER A 104 6.39 2.37 -2.15
C SER A 104 6.07 1.23 -3.11
N THR A 105 5.32 1.51 -4.18
CA THR A 105 4.99 0.52 -5.23
C THR A 105 6.24 -0.15 -5.81
N GLN A 106 7.31 0.62 -6.05
CA GLN A 106 8.58 0.07 -6.54
C GLN A 106 9.21 -0.92 -5.54
N GLN A 107 9.06 -0.66 -4.24
CA GLN A 107 9.57 -1.57 -3.21
C GLN A 107 8.78 -2.87 -3.20
N HIS A 108 7.45 -2.83 -3.33
CA HIS A 108 6.61 -4.01 -3.49
C HIS A 108 7.00 -4.85 -4.72
N ILE A 109 7.23 -4.21 -5.87
CA ILE A 109 7.73 -4.90 -7.07
C ILE A 109 9.06 -5.60 -6.79
N HIS A 110 10.02 -4.90 -6.19
CA HIS A 110 11.32 -5.48 -5.87
C HIS A 110 11.22 -6.61 -4.86
N GLU A 111 10.34 -6.52 -3.87
CA GLU A 111 10.16 -7.57 -2.88
C GLU A 111 9.60 -8.84 -3.50
N LYS A 112 8.57 -8.72 -4.34
CA LYS A 112 8.02 -9.88 -5.06
C LYS A 112 9.05 -10.50 -6.00
N LEU A 113 9.84 -9.68 -6.66
CA LEU A 113 10.94 -10.13 -7.52
C LEU A 113 11.98 -10.91 -6.73
N ILE A 114 12.37 -10.43 -5.55
CA ILE A 114 13.36 -11.10 -4.70
C ILE A 114 12.79 -12.40 -4.12
N GLU A 115 11.50 -12.43 -3.75
CA GLU A 115 10.81 -13.65 -3.34
C GLU A 115 10.90 -14.73 -4.43
N LYS A 116 10.53 -14.37 -5.68
CA LYS A 116 10.61 -15.27 -6.84
C LYS A 116 12.03 -15.69 -7.19
N ALA A 117 12.99 -14.78 -7.03
CA ALA A 117 14.41 -15.09 -7.20
C ALA A 117 14.91 -16.11 -6.17
N LYS A 118 14.55 -15.93 -4.89
CA LYS A 118 14.90 -16.87 -3.82
C LYS A 118 14.30 -18.25 -4.09
N GLU A 119 13.02 -18.30 -4.46
CA GLU A 119 12.33 -19.53 -4.85
C GLU A 119 13.09 -20.26 -5.96
N ARG A 120 13.44 -19.58 -7.07
CA ARG A 120 14.19 -20.22 -8.16
C ARG A 120 15.61 -20.61 -7.76
N LEU A 121 16.29 -19.82 -6.93
CA LEU A 121 17.64 -20.11 -6.48
C LEU A 121 17.72 -21.37 -5.60
N SER A 122 16.68 -21.65 -4.81
CA SER A 122 16.61 -22.82 -3.91
C SER A 122 15.97 -24.06 -4.54
N THR A 123 15.10 -23.90 -5.54
CA THR A 123 14.34 -25.02 -6.13
C THR A 123 14.87 -25.50 -7.48
N THR A 124 15.72 -24.72 -8.15
CA THR A 124 16.20 -25.03 -9.51
C THR A 124 17.72 -25.12 -9.60
N THR A 125 18.19 -25.86 -10.60
CA THR A 125 19.62 -26.00 -10.95
C THR A 125 20.11 -24.92 -11.94
N LEU A 126 19.23 -23.99 -12.35
CA LEU A 126 19.56 -22.93 -13.30
C LEU A 126 20.69 -22.05 -12.77
N SER A 127 21.59 -21.57 -13.63
CA SER A 127 22.62 -20.60 -13.26
C SER A 127 22.02 -19.27 -12.79
N VAL A 128 22.79 -18.49 -12.04
CA VAL A 128 22.38 -17.14 -11.60
C VAL A 128 22.04 -16.24 -12.80
N SER A 129 22.76 -16.41 -13.91
CA SER A 129 22.50 -15.69 -15.16
C SER A 129 21.16 -16.10 -15.78
N GLU A 130 20.87 -17.39 -15.91
CA GLU A 130 19.59 -17.88 -16.45
C GLU A 130 18.40 -17.41 -15.60
N ILE A 131 18.53 -17.42 -14.27
CA ILE A 131 17.50 -16.90 -13.37
C ILE A 131 17.29 -15.40 -13.58
N ALA A 132 18.37 -14.62 -13.73
CA ALA A 132 18.26 -13.19 -14.00
C ALA A 132 17.51 -12.91 -15.30
N TYR A 133 17.87 -13.59 -16.39
CA TYR A 133 17.19 -13.45 -17.68
C TYR A 133 15.73 -13.89 -17.60
N ALA A 134 15.44 -14.99 -16.91
CA ALA A 134 14.09 -15.51 -16.74
C ALA A 134 13.21 -14.64 -15.82
N LEU A 135 13.81 -13.73 -15.05
CA LEU A 135 13.12 -12.69 -14.28
C LEU A 135 13.02 -11.36 -15.04
N GLY A 136 13.41 -11.31 -16.31
CA GLY A 136 13.29 -10.13 -17.16
C GLY A 136 14.42 -9.10 -17.00
N PHE A 137 15.58 -9.49 -16.46
CA PHE A 137 16.77 -8.64 -16.48
C PHE A 137 17.54 -8.81 -17.79
N GLU A 138 17.96 -7.70 -18.38
CA GLU A 138 18.87 -7.71 -19.55
C GLU A 138 20.30 -8.12 -19.19
N HIS A 139 20.71 -7.91 -17.94
CA HIS A 139 22.06 -8.18 -17.44
C HIS A 139 22.04 -8.80 -16.04
N SER A 140 22.71 -9.93 -15.86
CA SER A 140 22.77 -10.67 -14.59
C SER A 140 23.48 -9.90 -13.47
N GLN A 141 24.37 -8.96 -13.80
CA GLN A 141 25.04 -8.10 -12.83
C GLN A 141 24.05 -7.13 -12.16
N SER A 142 23.06 -6.62 -12.89
CA SER A 142 22.01 -5.75 -12.36
C SER A 142 21.14 -6.50 -11.37
N PHE A 143 20.73 -7.72 -11.71
CA PHE A 143 20.05 -8.64 -10.79
C PHE A 143 20.88 -8.90 -9.53
N SER A 144 22.15 -9.26 -9.69
CA SER A 144 23.03 -9.60 -8.56
C SER A 144 23.23 -8.41 -7.60
N LYS A 145 23.38 -7.19 -8.12
CA LYS A 145 23.47 -5.97 -7.32
C LYS A 145 22.17 -5.71 -6.55
N LEU A 146 21.01 -5.83 -7.21
CA LEU A 146 19.72 -5.64 -6.57
C LEU A 146 19.48 -6.70 -5.47
N PHE A 147 19.77 -7.96 -5.77
CA PHE A 147 19.61 -9.07 -4.84
C PHE A 147 20.47 -8.85 -3.60
N LYS A 148 21.78 -8.60 -3.77
CA LYS A 148 22.68 -8.32 -2.65
C LYS A 148 22.25 -7.12 -1.82
N LYS A 149 21.78 -6.05 -2.47
CA LYS A 149 21.25 -4.85 -1.77
C LYS A 149 20.01 -5.17 -0.92
N LYS A 150 19.19 -6.14 -1.34
CA LYS A 150 17.93 -6.48 -0.68
C LYS A 150 18.05 -7.62 0.33
N THR A 151 19.01 -8.52 0.17
CA THR A 151 19.16 -9.72 1.01
C THR A 151 20.44 -9.72 1.84
N ASN A 152 21.35 -8.77 1.62
CA ASN A 152 22.72 -8.73 2.15
C ASN A 152 23.62 -9.91 1.72
N LEU A 153 23.12 -10.81 0.87
CA LEU A 153 23.83 -11.97 0.35
C LEU A 153 23.83 -11.91 -1.19
N SER A 154 24.91 -12.32 -1.82
CA SER A 154 24.88 -12.54 -3.27
C SER A 154 23.95 -13.72 -3.62
N PRO A 155 23.44 -13.78 -4.87
CA PRO A 155 22.62 -14.92 -5.31
C PRO A 155 23.31 -16.28 -5.10
N LEU A 156 24.63 -16.34 -5.30
CA LEU A 156 25.42 -17.56 -5.15
C LEU A 156 25.61 -17.94 -3.67
N GLU A 157 25.94 -16.97 -2.80
CA GLU A 157 26.00 -17.19 -1.35
C GLU A 157 24.65 -17.67 -0.80
N PHE A 158 23.55 -17.07 -1.27
CA PHE A 158 22.21 -17.50 -0.87
C PHE A 158 21.94 -18.94 -1.30
N ARG A 159 22.24 -19.31 -2.55
CA ARG A 159 22.06 -20.68 -3.05
C ARG A 159 22.86 -21.70 -2.24
N ASN A 160 24.12 -21.42 -1.96
CA ASN A 160 25.00 -22.33 -1.21
C ASN A 160 24.54 -22.58 0.23
N ALA A 161 23.65 -21.74 0.78
CA ALA A 161 23.05 -21.97 2.10
C ALA A 161 21.93 -23.02 2.09
N PHE A 162 21.44 -23.44 0.92
CA PHE A 162 20.36 -24.43 0.75
C PHE A 162 20.82 -25.71 0.02
N ILE A 163 22.11 -25.82 -0.31
CA ILE A 163 22.75 -27.02 -0.84
C ILE A 163 23.45 -27.72 0.33
#